data_AF-A0A9P8E1E1-F1
#
_entry.id   AF-A0A9P8E1E1-F1
#
_cell.length_a   1.000
_cell.length_b   1.000
_cell.length_c   1.000
_cell.angle_alpha   90.00
_cell.angle_beta   90.00
_cell.angle_gamma   90.00
#
_symmetry.space_group_name_H-M   'P 1'
#
loop_
_entity.id
_entity.type
_entity.pdbx_description
1 polymer ?
#
loop_
_entity_poly.entity_id
_entity_poly.type
_entity_poly.pdbx_seq_one_letter_code
_entity_poly.pdbx_strand_id
1 'polypeptide(L)'
;YLTALPGRIASSIGFGSSDADVDSTNIFGFHKRIVCATESGRLIALDAGGKGSAVWDVKIDNNAAPSPWQSPKLVARPDGTIVASSIDGSQHKLFNASTGVEIPYTELALSSGLNHDAKFAYGIEDGKVIGGPIAEAASWKFSPGNGETVYSLTPRPLEDPVASIGKVLGDRKVLYKYLNPNTLLVITTSKATLSATISVLDALSGSVLYVASHQGVDANMPIASTMSENWFAYSFASQPTADGVKGYQLVIGEMFESPFSNDRGPQTATKNSSEVDYSYQPHVVSQSYRIREPISKLAVTQTRQGITSRALLAVLPESNAIVGIPRQVIDPRRPVGRDATKDEMMEGLMKYTPVLEFDPKWYLNHQREVYGVETVTTSPAVLESTSLVFAYGLDVFSTRISPSFSFDVLGKDFNKLQMLATVAALAVATVAVAPLQINTRWQFL
;
A
#
# COMPACT_ATOMS: atom_id res chain seq x y z
N TYR A 1 -8.96 45.87 21.46
CA TYR A 1 -8.92 45.32 20.09
C TYR A 1 -7.55 45.52 19.43
N LEU A 2 -6.98 46.72 19.43
CA LEU A 2 -5.66 47.02 18.84
C LEU A 2 -4.46 46.39 19.58
N THR A 3 -4.56 46.12 20.87
CA THR A 3 -3.49 45.53 21.69
C THR A 3 -3.26 44.03 21.48
N ALA A 4 -4.20 43.33 20.84
CA ALA A 4 -4.13 41.88 20.57
C ALA A 4 -3.67 41.56 19.13
N LEU A 5 -3.53 42.56 18.27
CA LEU A 5 -3.09 42.39 16.88
C LEU A 5 -1.67 41.82 16.75
N PRO A 6 -0.66 42.23 17.55
CA PRO A 6 0.70 41.70 17.39
C PRO A 6 0.79 40.19 17.63
N GLY A 7 0.12 39.70 18.69
CA GLY A 7 0.06 38.27 19.00
C GLY A 7 -0.71 37.46 17.97
N ARG A 8 -1.80 38.02 17.44
CA ARG A 8 -2.62 37.37 16.39
C ARG A 8 -1.92 37.33 15.03
N ILE A 9 -1.13 38.35 14.71
CA ILE A 9 -0.29 38.39 13.51
C ILE A 9 0.86 37.38 13.64
N ALA A 10 1.51 37.29 14.80
CA ALA A 10 2.57 36.31 15.04
C ALA A 10 2.06 34.86 14.95
N SER A 11 0.86 34.59 15.47
CA SER A 11 0.21 33.27 15.33
C SER A 11 -0.26 33.00 13.90
N SER A 12 -0.76 34.00 13.16
CA SER A 12 -1.21 33.81 11.77
C SER A 12 -0.06 33.66 10.77
N ILE A 13 1.14 34.16 11.10
CA ILE A 13 2.35 34.03 10.25
C ILE A 13 3.13 32.75 10.62
N GLY A 14 2.68 31.98 11.61
CA GLY A 14 3.30 30.69 11.98
C GLY A 14 4.66 30.83 12.67
N PHE A 15 4.89 31.95 13.37
CA PHE A 15 6.06 32.19 14.22
C PHE A 15 5.79 31.91 15.71
N GLY A 16 4.55 31.55 16.08
CA GLY A 16 4.19 31.18 17.44
C GLY A 16 4.45 29.70 17.72
N SER A 17 5.54 29.38 18.41
CA SER A 17 5.71 28.11 19.11
C SER A 17 4.94 28.17 20.43
N SER A 18 3.65 27.81 20.42
CA SER A 18 2.92 27.56 21.67
C SER A 18 2.67 26.07 21.79
N ASP A 19 3.25 25.45 22.82
CA ASP A 19 3.10 24.04 23.25
C ASP A 19 1.65 23.62 23.61
N ALA A 20 0.64 24.42 23.25
CA ALA A 20 -0.78 24.09 23.39
C ALA A 20 -1.31 23.20 22.23
N ASP A 21 -0.43 22.74 21.35
CA ASP A 21 -0.79 22.16 20.05
C ASP A 21 -0.97 20.63 20.06
N VAL A 22 -0.92 19.96 21.21
CA VAL A 22 -0.92 18.48 21.25
C VAL A 22 -2.22 17.87 20.70
N ASP A 23 -3.37 18.54 20.79
CA ASP A 23 -4.63 18.11 20.15
C ASP A 23 -4.89 18.74 18.76
N SER A 24 -4.19 19.82 18.39
CA SER A 24 -4.19 20.43 17.05
C SER A 24 -3.08 19.88 16.13
N THR A 25 -2.25 18.96 16.61
CA THR A 25 -1.13 18.36 15.85
C THR A 25 -1.57 17.34 14.79
N ASN A 26 -2.81 16.84 14.82
CA ASN A 26 -3.24 15.80 13.88
C ASN A 26 -3.93 16.30 12.60
N ILE A 27 -3.71 17.56 12.21
CA ILE A 27 -4.27 18.13 10.96
C ILE A 27 -3.89 17.28 9.73
N PHE A 28 -2.70 16.69 9.76
CA PHE A 28 -2.17 15.86 8.66
C PHE A 28 -2.39 14.35 8.83
N GLY A 29 -3.07 13.92 9.90
CA GLY A 29 -3.37 12.50 10.12
C GLY A 29 -2.16 11.64 10.46
N PHE A 30 -1.11 12.21 11.05
CA PHE A 30 0.10 11.48 11.43
C PHE A 30 -0.02 10.73 12.76
N HIS A 31 -0.92 11.18 13.64
CA HIS A 31 -1.19 10.52 14.92
C HIS A 31 -2.33 9.52 14.74
N LYS A 32 -2.02 8.40 14.08
CA LYS A 32 -2.93 7.25 14.02
C LYS A 32 -2.69 6.31 15.19
N ARG A 33 -3.78 5.73 15.68
CA ARG A 33 -3.75 4.68 16.70
C ARG A 33 -3.49 3.35 16.02
N ILE A 34 -2.42 2.69 16.43
CA ILE A 34 -2.08 1.35 15.97
C ILE A 34 -2.43 0.40 17.11
N VAL A 35 -3.39 -0.49 16.89
CA VAL A 35 -3.79 -1.45 17.91
C VAL A 35 -3.18 -2.80 17.59
N CYS A 36 -2.34 -3.28 18.48
CA CYS A 36 -1.60 -4.53 18.36
C CYS A 36 -2.20 -5.58 19.31
N ALA A 37 -2.38 -6.80 18.81
CA ALA A 37 -2.64 -7.97 19.61
C ALA A 37 -1.32 -8.72 19.85
N THR A 38 -1.08 -9.11 21.09
CA THR A 38 0.10 -9.90 21.48
C THR A 38 -0.27 -11.38 21.61
N GLU A 39 0.74 -12.25 21.55
CA GLU A 39 0.56 -13.69 21.79
C GLU A 39 -0.08 -13.99 23.15
N SER A 40 0.17 -13.16 24.16
CA SER A 40 -0.39 -13.30 25.51
C SER A 40 -1.89 -12.98 25.64
N GLY A 41 -2.55 -12.56 24.55
CA GLY A 41 -3.95 -12.11 24.57
C GLY A 41 -4.14 -10.70 25.11
N ARG A 42 -3.11 -9.86 24.97
CA ARG A 42 -3.14 -8.44 25.35
C ARG A 42 -3.26 -7.56 24.12
N LEU A 43 -4.11 -6.53 24.23
CA LEU A 43 -4.32 -5.49 23.24
C LEU A 43 -3.64 -4.22 23.70
N ILE A 44 -2.76 -3.67 22.87
CA ILE A 44 -2.01 -2.45 23.16
C ILE A 44 -2.26 -1.46 22.03
N ALA A 45 -2.67 -0.24 22.35
CA ALA A 45 -2.72 0.85 21.37
C ALA A 45 -1.49 1.73 21.47
N LEU A 46 -0.81 1.94 20.36
CA LEU A 46 0.34 2.82 20.21
C LEU A 46 -0.04 4.05 19.40
N ASP A 47 0.49 5.21 19.75
CA ASP A 47 0.42 6.40 18.90
C ASP A 47 1.58 6.42 17.88
N ALA A 48 1.23 6.32 16.60
CA ALA A 48 2.18 6.36 15.49
C ALA A 48 2.98 7.68 15.44
N GLY A 49 2.35 8.81 15.78
CA GLY A 49 3.00 10.13 15.79
C GLY A 49 3.72 10.43 17.10
N GLY A 50 3.27 9.84 18.20
CA GLY A 50 3.77 10.00 19.57
C GLY A 50 5.00 9.17 19.90
N LYS A 51 5.84 8.83 18.92
CA LYS A 51 7.03 7.96 19.07
C LYS A 51 6.71 6.58 19.66
N GLY A 52 5.52 6.05 19.39
CA GLY A 52 5.10 4.72 19.86
C GLY A 52 4.73 4.68 21.35
N SER A 53 4.36 5.79 21.96
CA SER A 53 3.82 5.79 23.32
C SER A 53 2.54 4.96 23.39
N ALA A 54 2.44 4.09 24.39
CA ALA A 54 1.22 3.34 24.67
C ALA A 54 0.11 4.29 25.15
N VAL A 55 -1.02 4.30 24.45
CA VAL A 55 -2.20 5.12 24.75
C VAL A 55 -3.12 4.40 25.72
N TRP A 56 -3.34 3.11 25.48
CA TRP A 56 -4.09 2.23 26.36
C TRP A 56 -3.61 0.80 26.19
N ASP A 57 -3.94 -0.03 27.17
CA ASP A 57 -3.38 -1.36 27.29
C ASP A 57 -4.32 -2.27 28.10
N VAL A 58 -4.88 -3.28 27.43
CA VAL A 58 -5.98 -4.10 27.95
C VAL A 58 -5.67 -5.57 27.74
N LYS A 59 -5.81 -6.36 28.80
CA LYS A 59 -5.75 -7.81 28.72
C LYS A 59 -7.14 -8.35 28.43
N ILE A 60 -7.29 -9.22 27.43
CA ILE A 60 -8.58 -9.83 27.16
C ILE A 60 -8.88 -10.83 28.27
N ASP A 61 -9.96 -10.58 29.01
CA ASP A 61 -10.39 -11.48 30.08
C ASP A 61 -10.71 -12.86 29.55
N ASN A 62 -10.24 -13.87 30.28
CA ASN A 62 -10.35 -15.28 29.92
C ASN A 62 -10.69 -16.13 31.15
N ASN A 63 -11.75 -16.93 31.05
CA ASN A 63 -12.20 -17.86 32.10
C ASN A 63 -11.85 -19.33 31.81
N ALA A 64 -11.19 -19.64 30.69
CA ALA A 64 -10.88 -21.00 30.25
C ALA A 64 -9.35 -21.27 30.21
N ALA A 65 -8.93 -22.51 30.49
CA ALA A 65 -7.54 -22.95 30.32
C ALA A 65 -7.50 -24.17 29.38
N PRO A 66 -6.81 -24.11 28.23
CA PRO A 66 -5.99 -23.01 27.70
C PRO A 66 -6.81 -21.80 27.22
N SER A 67 -6.16 -20.62 27.13
CA SER A 67 -6.81 -19.38 26.69
C SER A 67 -7.15 -19.41 25.20
N PRO A 68 -8.41 -19.20 24.79
CA PRO A 68 -8.77 -19.07 23.37
C PRO A 68 -8.23 -17.78 22.74
N TRP A 69 -7.73 -16.86 23.57
CA TRP A 69 -7.22 -15.54 23.19
C TRP A 69 -5.69 -15.51 23.01
N GLN A 70 -5.03 -16.65 22.82
CA GLN A 70 -3.63 -16.67 22.43
C GLN A 70 -3.52 -16.23 20.96
N SER A 71 -2.82 -15.12 20.68
CA SER A 71 -2.68 -14.51 19.35
C SER A 71 -4.01 -14.18 18.65
N PRO A 72 -4.85 -13.29 19.23
CA PRO A 72 -6.16 -12.99 18.68
C PRO A 72 -6.05 -12.19 17.38
N LYS A 73 -6.97 -12.46 16.45
CA LYS A 73 -7.05 -11.75 15.16
C LYS A 73 -7.83 -10.46 15.34
N LEU A 74 -7.29 -9.36 14.84
CA LEU A 74 -7.94 -8.06 14.92
C LEU A 74 -8.50 -7.64 13.56
N VAL A 75 -9.72 -7.12 13.57
CA VAL A 75 -10.35 -6.45 12.44
C VAL A 75 -10.80 -5.06 12.89
N ALA A 76 -10.22 -4.03 12.29
CA ALA A 76 -10.64 -2.65 12.51
C ALA A 76 -11.90 -2.34 11.70
N ARG A 77 -12.81 -1.56 12.27
CA ARG A 77 -14.08 -1.16 11.63
C ARG A 77 -14.14 0.35 11.38
N PRO A 78 -14.85 0.80 10.33
CA PRO A 78 -15.01 2.22 10.03
C PRO A 78 -15.70 3.04 11.15
N ASP A 79 -16.46 2.39 12.01
CA ASP A 79 -17.15 3.00 13.16
C ASP A 79 -16.22 3.29 14.36
N GLY A 80 -14.91 3.03 14.24
CA GLY A 80 -13.93 3.26 15.29
C GLY A 80 -13.89 2.16 16.35
N THR A 81 -14.45 0.99 16.05
CA THR A 81 -14.35 -0.21 16.91
C THR A 81 -13.40 -1.25 16.33
N ILE A 82 -12.96 -2.18 17.18
CA ILE A 82 -12.07 -3.28 16.81
C ILE A 82 -12.73 -4.57 17.27
N VAL A 83 -12.88 -5.51 16.34
CA VAL A 83 -13.30 -6.87 16.64
C VAL A 83 -12.05 -7.69 16.88
N ALA A 84 -11.90 -8.23 18.08
CA ALA A 84 -10.94 -9.27 18.39
C ALA A 84 -11.63 -10.63 18.27
N SER A 85 -11.07 -11.51 17.45
CA SER A 85 -11.52 -12.88 17.28
C SER A 85 -10.52 -13.84 17.91
N SER A 86 -11.02 -14.85 18.63
CA SER A 86 -10.19 -15.94 19.15
C SER A 86 -9.51 -16.72 18.03
N ILE A 87 -8.49 -17.50 18.37
CA ILE A 87 -7.67 -18.23 17.38
C ILE A 87 -8.49 -19.22 16.54
N ASP A 88 -9.50 -19.83 17.15
CA ASP A 88 -10.47 -20.74 16.55
C ASP A 88 -11.64 -20.01 15.86
N GLY A 89 -11.75 -18.70 16.02
CA GLY A 89 -12.84 -17.89 15.49
C GLY A 89 -14.19 -18.13 16.17
N SER A 90 -14.24 -18.83 17.30
CA SER A 90 -15.50 -19.15 18.00
C SER A 90 -16.00 -18.01 18.89
N GLN A 91 -15.10 -17.17 19.39
CA GLN A 91 -15.40 -16.05 20.27
C GLN A 91 -14.98 -14.74 19.63
N HIS A 92 -15.83 -13.73 19.77
CA HIS A 92 -15.54 -12.38 19.35
C HIS A 92 -15.80 -11.40 20.50
N LYS A 93 -14.93 -10.41 20.63
CA LYS A 93 -15.08 -9.30 21.56
C LYS A 93 -14.89 -7.99 20.83
N LEU A 94 -15.64 -6.97 21.24
CA LEU A 94 -15.62 -5.66 20.61
C LEU A 94 -14.96 -4.66 21.55
N PHE A 95 -14.02 -3.89 21.02
CA PHE A 95 -13.31 -2.86 21.78
C PHE A 95 -13.42 -1.51 21.09
N ASN A 96 -13.52 -0.43 21.86
CA ASN A 96 -13.38 0.91 21.32
C ASN A 96 -11.91 1.15 20.95
N ALA A 97 -11.61 1.49 19.68
CA ALA A 97 -10.23 1.69 19.22
C ALA A 97 -9.52 2.85 19.93
N SER A 98 -10.27 3.84 20.42
CA SER A 98 -9.74 5.03 21.08
C SER A 98 -9.54 4.88 22.59
N THR A 99 -10.28 4.01 23.26
CA THR A 99 -10.18 3.90 24.73
C THR A 99 -9.74 2.52 25.21
N GLY A 100 -9.82 1.50 24.35
CA GLY A 100 -9.57 0.11 24.72
C GLY A 100 -10.70 -0.50 25.56
N VAL A 101 -11.77 0.25 25.85
CA VAL A 101 -12.89 -0.23 26.65
C VAL A 101 -13.67 -1.29 25.86
N GLU A 102 -13.90 -2.45 26.48
CA GLU A 102 -14.74 -3.51 25.93
C GLU A 102 -16.19 -3.01 25.85
N ILE A 103 -16.79 -3.15 24.66
CA ILE A 103 -18.17 -2.74 24.38
C ILE A 103 -19.05 -4.00 24.50
N PRO A 104 -20.21 -3.91 25.17
CA PRO A 104 -21.14 -5.04 25.29
C PRO A 104 -21.48 -5.62 23.91
N TYR A 105 -21.20 -6.90 23.76
CA TYR A 105 -21.30 -7.63 22.50
C TYR A 105 -22.75 -8.08 22.26
N THR A 106 -23.39 -7.57 21.19
CA THR A 106 -24.73 -8.02 20.72
C THR A 106 -24.58 -8.51 19.28
N GLU A 107 -25.21 -9.61 18.86
CA GLU A 107 -25.08 -10.14 17.48
C GLU A 107 -25.44 -9.12 16.38
N LEU A 108 -26.32 -8.16 16.66
CA LEU A 108 -26.62 -7.00 15.79
C LEU A 108 -25.42 -6.05 15.57
N ALA A 109 -24.46 -6.05 16.50
CA ALA A 109 -23.24 -5.26 16.37
C ALA A 109 -22.28 -5.89 15.35
N LEU A 110 -22.25 -7.22 15.18
CA LEU A 110 -21.47 -7.88 14.13
C LEU A 110 -22.01 -7.55 12.74
N SER A 111 -23.34 -7.61 12.55
CA SER A 111 -23.97 -7.38 11.25
C SER A 111 -23.88 -5.93 10.78
N SER A 112 -23.84 -4.97 11.69
CA SER A 112 -23.79 -3.54 11.35
C SER A 112 -22.42 -3.04 10.85
N GLY A 113 -21.35 -3.85 10.87
CA GLY A 113 -20.03 -3.38 10.41
C GLY A 113 -18.99 -4.44 10.04
N LEU A 114 -19.29 -5.74 10.09
CA LEU A 114 -18.69 -6.65 9.11
C LEU A 114 -19.33 -6.29 7.78
N ASN A 115 -18.58 -5.62 6.90
CA ASN A 115 -18.98 -5.17 5.56
C ASN A 115 -20.23 -5.90 5.04
N HIS A 116 -21.41 -5.27 5.13
CA HIS A 116 -22.66 -5.80 4.57
C HIS A 116 -22.55 -6.00 3.03
N ASP A 117 -21.43 -5.59 2.41
CA ASP A 117 -21.07 -5.83 1.02
C ASP A 117 -20.23 -7.09 0.76
N ALA A 118 -19.72 -7.79 1.79
CA ALA A 118 -18.98 -9.04 1.59
C ALA A 118 -19.96 -10.16 1.19
N LYS A 119 -20.29 -10.22 -0.09
CA LYS A 119 -21.18 -11.26 -0.66
C LYS A 119 -20.44 -12.55 -0.96
N PHE A 120 -19.11 -12.52 -1.02
CA PHE A 120 -18.25 -13.63 -1.43
C PHE A 120 -17.16 -13.89 -0.40
N ALA A 121 -16.81 -15.16 -0.23
CA ALA A 121 -15.67 -15.60 0.55
C ALA A 121 -14.83 -16.59 -0.27
N TYR A 122 -13.54 -16.63 0.05
CA TYR A 122 -12.62 -17.63 -0.47
C TYR A 122 -11.72 -18.12 0.66
N GLY A 123 -11.18 -19.32 0.50
CA GLY A 123 -10.36 -19.96 1.52
C GLY A 123 -9.67 -21.20 0.99
N ILE A 124 -8.99 -21.91 1.88
CA ILE A 124 -8.35 -23.18 1.56
C ILE A 124 -9.14 -24.28 2.26
N GLU A 125 -9.61 -25.27 1.50
CA GLU A 125 -10.28 -26.46 1.99
C GLU A 125 -9.64 -27.68 1.30
N ASP A 126 -9.19 -28.66 2.08
CA ASP A 126 -8.51 -29.87 1.58
C ASP A 126 -7.36 -29.60 0.59
N GLY A 127 -6.56 -28.55 0.84
CA GLY A 127 -5.44 -28.16 0.00
C GLY A 127 -5.83 -27.53 -1.35
N LYS A 128 -7.12 -27.25 -1.56
CA LYS A 128 -7.67 -26.56 -2.73
C LYS A 128 -8.12 -25.17 -2.34
N VAL A 129 -8.06 -24.24 -3.28
CA VAL A 129 -8.65 -22.90 -3.08
C VAL A 129 -10.11 -23.00 -3.46
N ILE A 130 -10.99 -22.68 -2.52
CA ILE A 130 -12.43 -22.65 -2.74
C ILE A 130 -12.91 -21.20 -2.66
N GLY A 131 -13.97 -20.88 -3.38
CA GLY A 131 -14.64 -19.60 -3.23
C GLY A 131 -16.07 -19.63 -3.72
N GLY A 132 -16.84 -18.63 -3.30
CA GLY A 132 -18.21 -18.46 -3.72
C GLY A 132 -19.00 -17.50 -2.84
N PRO A 133 -20.30 -17.32 -3.13
CA PRO A 133 -21.19 -16.52 -2.32
C PRO A 133 -21.27 -17.06 -0.89
N ILE A 134 -21.24 -16.19 0.13
CA ILE A 134 -21.29 -16.63 1.55
C ILE A 134 -22.60 -17.38 1.87
N ALA A 135 -23.69 -17.05 1.18
CA ALA A 135 -25.00 -17.67 1.38
C ALA A 135 -25.11 -19.09 0.78
N GLU A 136 -24.13 -19.52 -0.02
CA GLU A 136 -24.15 -20.79 -0.74
C GLU A 136 -22.89 -21.61 -0.45
N ALA A 137 -22.95 -22.92 -0.70
CA ALA A 137 -21.74 -23.75 -0.68
C ALA A 137 -20.78 -23.28 -1.78
N ALA A 138 -19.47 -23.52 -1.59
CA ALA A 138 -18.42 -23.07 -2.51
C ALA A 138 -18.80 -23.26 -3.99
N SER A 139 -18.91 -22.15 -4.72
CA SER A 139 -19.40 -22.13 -6.11
C SER A 139 -18.32 -22.55 -7.11
N TRP A 140 -17.04 -22.38 -6.76
CA TRP A 140 -15.91 -22.82 -7.56
C TRP A 140 -14.79 -23.41 -6.71
N LYS A 141 -13.97 -24.25 -7.36
CA LYS A 141 -12.79 -24.89 -6.75
C LYS A 141 -11.60 -24.80 -7.69
N PHE A 142 -10.48 -24.27 -7.21
CA PHE A 142 -9.18 -24.27 -7.86
C PHE A 142 -8.28 -25.32 -7.20
N SER A 143 -7.80 -26.28 -8.00
CA SER A 143 -6.90 -27.34 -7.54
C SER A 143 -5.49 -27.09 -8.05
N PRO A 144 -4.47 -27.04 -7.19
CA PRO A 144 -3.08 -26.99 -7.61
C PRO A 144 -2.73 -28.15 -8.56
N GLY A 145 -1.96 -27.87 -9.61
CA GLY A 145 -1.44 -28.89 -10.52
C GLY A 145 -0.14 -29.53 -10.00
N ASN A 146 0.36 -30.56 -10.68
CA ASN A 146 1.73 -31.09 -10.51
C ASN A 146 2.13 -31.52 -9.09
N GLY A 147 1.16 -31.92 -8.25
CA GLY A 147 1.44 -32.27 -6.85
C GLY A 147 1.85 -31.08 -5.99
N GLU A 148 1.63 -29.85 -6.47
CA GLU A 148 1.86 -28.64 -5.70
C GLU A 148 0.80 -28.46 -4.60
N THR A 149 1.16 -27.72 -3.57
CA THR A 149 0.28 -27.33 -2.47
C THR A 149 0.17 -25.81 -2.42
N VAL A 150 -0.99 -25.29 -2.01
CA VAL A 150 -1.19 -23.85 -1.83
C VAL A 150 -0.23 -23.34 -0.74
N TYR A 151 0.60 -22.37 -1.12
CA TYR A 151 1.56 -21.70 -0.24
C TYR A 151 0.98 -20.41 0.33
N SER A 152 0.42 -19.54 -0.53
CA SER A 152 -0.17 -18.27 -0.09
C SER A 152 -1.33 -17.83 -0.97
N LEU A 153 -2.23 -17.04 -0.37
CA LEU A 153 -3.31 -16.31 -1.01
C LEU A 153 -3.09 -14.82 -0.72
N THR A 154 -3.01 -14.01 -1.76
CA THR A 154 -2.77 -12.56 -1.64
C THR A 154 -3.84 -11.82 -2.43
N PRO A 155 -4.88 -11.31 -1.77
CA PRO A 155 -5.90 -10.54 -2.46
C PRO A 155 -5.40 -9.13 -2.78
N ARG A 156 -6.06 -8.50 -3.76
CA ARG A 156 -6.02 -7.05 -3.87
C ARG A 156 -6.59 -6.42 -2.59
N PRO A 157 -5.94 -5.41 -1.99
CA PRO A 157 -6.48 -4.75 -0.81
C PRO A 157 -7.87 -4.17 -1.07
N LEU A 158 -8.77 -4.27 -0.09
CA LEU A 158 -10.14 -3.75 -0.19
C LEU A 158 -10.15 -2.23 -0.38
N GLU A 159 -9.36 -1.53 0.43
CA GLU A 159 -9.11 -0.10 0.31
C GLU A 159 -7.91 0.14 -0.59
N ASP A 160 -8.19 0.22 -1.89
CA ASP A 160 -7.16 0.41 -2.89
C ASP A 160 -7.62 1.39 -3.99
N PRO A 161 -7.64 2.71 -3.70
CA PRO A 161 -8.14 3.72 -4.63
C PRO A 161 -7.25 3.82 -5.88
N VAL A 162 -7.89 4.04 -7.02
CA VAL A 162 -7.23 4.12 -8.33
C VAL A 162 -7.48 5.50 -8.91
N ALA A 163 -6.45 6.35 -8.96
CA ALA A 163 -6.56 7.72 -9.46
C ALA A 163 -6.72 7.80 -10.99
N SER A 164 -6.21 6.83 -11.74
CA SER A 164 -6.28 6.81 -13.20
C SER A 164 -6.53 5.41 -13.74
N ILE A 165 -7.51 5.30 -14.64
CA ILE A 165 -7.90 4.05 -15.32
C ILE A 165 -6.88 3.57 -16.36
N GLY A 166 -5.92 4.42 -16.74
CA GLY A 166 -4.94 4.13 -17.78
C GLY A 166 -3.61 4.82 -17.54
N LYS A 167 -2.57 4.35 -18.22
CA LYS A 167 -1.27 5.01 -18.30
C LYS A 167 -1.21 5.82 -19.59
N VAL A 168 -0.83 7.09 -19.49
CA VAL A 168 -0.57 7.93 -20.68
C VAL A 168 0.82 7.61 -21.20
N LEU A 169 0.90 7.19 -22.46
CA LEU A 169 2.13 6.87 -23.15
C LEU A 169 2.82 8.12 -23.70
N GLY A 170 4.09 8.02 -24.08
CA GLY A 170 4.86 9.16 -24.61
C GLY A 170 4.26 9.76 -25.88
N ASP A 171 3.55 8.95 -26.67
CA ASP A 171 2.82 9.36 -27.88
C ASP A 171 1.40 9.91 -27.61
N ARG A 172 1.08 10.17 -26.33
CA ARG A 172 -0.22 10.66 -25.82
C ARG A 172 -1.37 9.67 -25.96
N LYS A 173 -1.12 8.43 -26.34
CA LYS A 173 -2.13 7.36 -26.27
C LYS A 173 -2.24 6.84 -24.84
N VAL A 174 -3.27 6.05 -24.58
CA VAL A 174 -3.58 5.51 -23.26
C VAL A 174 -3.50 4.00 -23.28
N LEU A 175 -2.73 3.41 -22.38
CA LEU A 175 -2.73 1.99 -22.12
C LEU A 175 -3.64 1.72 -20.91
N TYR A 176 -4.77 1.06 -21.13
CA TYR A 176 -5.79 0.86 -20.10
C TYR A 176 -5.43 -0.26 -19.13
N LYS A 177 -5.58 0.02 -17.84
CA LYS A 177 -5.24 -0.90 -16.76
C LYS A 177 -6.37 -1.91 -16.56
N TYR A 178 -6.03 -3.16 -16.33
CA TYR A 178 -7.00 -4.16 -15.91
C TYR A 178 -7.24 -4.05 -14.40
N LEU A 179 -8.41 -3.54 -14.00
CA LEU A 179 -8.70 -3.10 -12.63
C LEU A 179 -9.77 -3.96 -11.92
N ASN A 180 -9.76 -5.27 -12.13
CA ASN A 180 -10.70 -6.16 -11.44
C ASN A 180 -10.44 -6.11 -9.91
N PRO A 181 -11.41 -5.62 -9.09
CA PRO A 181 -11.22 -5.51 -7.64
C PRO A 181 -11.18 -6.87 -6.94
N ASN A 182 -11.67 -7.92 -7.59
CA ASN A 182 -11.80 -9.26 -7.03
C ASN A 182 -10.63 -10.17 -7.41
N THR A 183 -9.48 -9.60 -7.74
CA THR A 183 -8.29 -10.36 -8.11
C THR A 183 -7.62 -10.98 -6.89
N LEU A 184 -7.22 -12.25 -7.04
CA LEU A 184 -6.57 -13.05 -6.02
C LEU A 184 -5.30 -13.68 -6.60
N LEU A 185 -4.16 -13.31 -6.06
CA LEU A 185 -2.89 -13.94 -6.39
C LEU A 185 -2.71 -15.20 -5.53
N VAL A 186 -2.51 -16.34 -6.17
CA VAL A 186 -2.35 -17.66 -5.56
C VAL A 186 -0.96 -18.18 -5.91
N ILE A 187 -0.21 -18.58 -4.89
CA ILE A 187 1.08 -19.25 -5.07
C ILE A 187 0.92 -20.69 -4.64
N THR A 188 1.25 -21.62 -5.53
CA THR A 188 1.36 -23.05 -5.26
C THR A 188 2.81 -23.48 -5.40
N THR A 189 3.26 -24.42 -4.56
CA THR A 189 4.65 -24.88 -4.54
C THR A 189 4.73 -26.38 -4.39
N SER A 190 5.78 -26.98 -4.93
CA SER A 190 6.13 -28.38 -4.69
C SER A 190 7.60 -28.48 -4.30
N LYS A 191 7.83 -28.99 -3.08
CA LYS A 191 9.18 -29.28 -2.58
C LYS A 191 9.82 -30.46 -3.32
N ALA A 192 9.02 -31.40 -3.81
CA ALA A 192 9.51 -32.59 -4.50
C ALA A 192 10.05 -32.26 -5.89
N THR A 193 9.39 -31.35 -6.61
CA THR A 193 9.78 -30.93 -7.97
C THR A 193 10.57 -29.62 -7.99
N LEU A 194 10.76 -28.97 -6.82
CA LEU A 194 11.34 -27.63 -6.71
C LEU A 194 10.64 -26.65 -7.67
N SER A 195 9.31 -26.63 -7.67
CA SER A 195 8.53 -25.76 -8.54
C SER A 195 7.64 -24.83 -7.76
N ALA A 196 7.37 -23.65 -8.33
CA ALA A 196 6.32 -22.77 -7.86
C ALA A 196 5.50 -22.28 -9.05
N THR A 197 4.19 -22.30 -8.91
CA THR A 197 3.25 -21.76 -9.87
C THR A 197 2.51 -20.58 -9.24
N ILE A 198 2.53 -19.45 -9.95
CA ILE A 198 1.88 -18.22 -9.56
C ILE A 198 0.70 -18.04 -10.49
N SER A 199 -0.49 -18.00 -9.92
CA SER A 199 -1.75 -17.85 -10.64
C SER A 199 -2.48 -16.60 -10.15
N VAL A 200 -2.96 -15.76 -11.06
CA VAL A 200 -3.93 -14.70 -10.73
C VAL A 200 -5.30 -15.23 -11.08
N LEU A 201 -6.18 -15.29 -10.08
CA LEU A 201 -7.56 -15.74 -10.21
C LEU A 201 -8.51 -14.56 -10.08
N ASP A 202 -9.68 -14.67 -10.70
CA ASP A 202 -10.85 -13.89 -10.30
C ASP A 202 -11.56 -14.61 -9.15
N ALA A 203 -11.61 -13.99 -7.97
CA ALA A 203 -12.19 -14.58 -6.77
C ALA A 203 -13.71 -14.75 -6.84
N LEU A 204 -14.39 -14.06 -7.76
CA LEU A 204 -15.83 -14.24 -7.97
C LEU A 204 -16.13 -15.51 -8.77
N SER A 205 -15.49 -15.66 -9.93
CA SER A 205 -15.75 -16.77 -10.86
C SER A 205 -14.87 -18.00 -10.68
N GLY A 206 -13.70 -17.85 -10.03
CA GLY A 206 -12.65 -18.86 -9.99
C GLY A 206 -11.86 -18.99 -11.30
N SER A 207 -12.09 -18.10 -12.27
CA SER A 207 -11.37 -18.12 -13.55
C SER A 207 -9.90 -17.76 -13.38
N VAL A 208 -9.05 -18.42 -14.17
CA VAL A 208 -7.60 -18.17 -14.16
C VAL A 208 -7.28 -17.08 -15.18
N LEU A 209 -6.83 -15.93 -14.69
CA LEU A 209 -6.51 -14.74 -15.48
C LEU A 209 -5.07 -14.75 -16.00
N TYR A 210 -4.14 -15.27 -15.19
CA TYR A 210 -2.71 -15.37 -15.52
C TYR A 210 -2.08 -16.55 -14.79
N VAL A 211 -1.09 -17.20 -15.42
CA VAL A 211 -0.28 -18.26 -14.82
C VAL A 211 1.18 -18.08 -15.22
N ALA A 212 2.08 -18.21 -14.25
CA ALA A 212 3.52 -18.38 -14.48
C ALA A 212 4.04 -19.54 -13.63
N SER A 213 4.82 -20.44 -14.24
CA SER A 213 5.46 -21.55 -13.53
C SER A 213 6.97 -21.38 -13.55
N HIS A 214 7.60 -21.60 -12.39
CA HIS A 214 9.04 -21.51 -12.19
C HIS A 214 9.58 -22.85 -11.72
N GLN A 215 10.73 -23.22 -12.25
CA GLN A 215 11.48 -24.42 -11.88
C GLN A 215 12.71 -24.04 -11.05
N GLY A 216 13.15 -24.95 -10.18
CA GLY A 216 14.25 -24.69 -9.25
C GLY A 216 13.90 -23.71 -8.14
N VAL A 217 12.65 -23.63 -7.68
CA VAL A 217 12.26 -22.76 -6.57
C VAL A 217 12.52 -23.47 -5.23
N ASP A 218 13.23 -22.80 -4.32
CA ASP A 218 13.42 -23.27 -2.95
C ASP A 218 12.21 -22.92 -2.08
N ALA A 219 11.27 -23.87 -1.95
CA ALA A 219 10.10 -23.71 -1.10
C ALA A 219 10.40 -23.81 0.42
N ASN A 220 11.66 -23.94 0.85
CA ASN A 220 12.05 -23.76 2.26
C ASN A 220 12.44 -22.32 2.58
N MET A 221 12.72 -21.51 1.57
CA MET A 221 12.93 -20.07 1.73
C MET A 221 11.60 -19.31 1.66
N PRO A 222 11.53 -18.09 2.23
CA PRO A 222 10.34 -17.27 2.12
C PRO A 222 9.96 -16.96 0.67
N ILE A 223 8.68 -17.14 0.34
CA ILE A 223 8.10 -16.67 -0.93
C ILE A 223 7.13 -15.55 -0.59
N ALA A 224 7.58 -14.31 -0.77
CA ALA A 224 6.76 -13.14 -0.47
C ALA A 224 5.94 -12.75 -1.69
N SER A 225 4.73 -12.22 -1.47
CA SER A 225 3.84 -11.76 -2.51
C SER A 225 3.01 -10.56 -2.05
N THR A 226 2.70 -9.67 -2.99
CA THR A 226 1.79 -8.54 -2.77
C THR A 226 1.05 -8.21 -4.07
N MET A 227 -0.13 -7.60 -3.95
CA MET A 227 -0.92 -7.12 -5.07
C MET A 227 -1.44 -5.72 -4.80
N SER A 228 -1.57 -4.92 -5.86
CA SER A 228 -2.04 -3.54 -5.76
C SER A 228 -2.50 -3.07 -7.13
N GLU A 229 -3.61 -2.35 -7.19
CA GLU A 229 -4.13 -1.78 -8.42
C GLU A 229 -4.28 -2.84 -9.52
N ASN A 230 -3.48 -2.75 -10.58
CA ASN A 230 -3.42 -3.66 -11.73
C ASN A 230 -2.11 -4.46 -11.78
N TRP A 231 -1.31 -4.47 -10.71
CA TRP A 231 -0.01 -5.12 -10.70
C TRP A 231 0.19 -5.98 -9.46
N PHE A 232 1.09 -6.93 -9.58
CA PHE A 232 1.48 -7.84 -8.53
C PHE A 232 2.99 -8.00 -8.50
N ALA A 233 3.51 -8.36 -7.34
CA ALA A 233 4.90 -8.68 -7.15
C ALA A 233 5.03 -9.94 -6.31
N TYR A 234 6.03 -10.75 -6.63
CA TYR A 234 6.40 -11.88 -5.81
C TYR A 234 7.90 -12.10 -5.87
N SER A 235 8.46 -12.69 -4.82
CA SER A 235 9.87 -13.00 -4.73
C SER A 235 10.09 -14.41 -4.22
N PHE A 236 11.12 -15.06 -4.71
CA PHE A 236 11.49 -16.41 -4.30
C PHE A 236 12.99 -16.64 -4.44
N ALA A 237 13.51 -17.63 -3.73
CA ALA A 237 14.87 -18.10 -3.91
C ALA A 237 14.90 -19.18 -5.01
N SER A 238 15.82 -19.04 -5.95
CA SER A 238 16.12 -20.06 -6.96
C SER A 238 17.32 -20.91 -6.52
N GLN A 239 17.17 -22.22 -6.66
CA GLN A 239 18.22 -23.23 -6.62
C GLN A 239 18.87 -23.35 -8.00
N PRO A 240 20.13 -23.81 -8.06
CA PRO A 240 20.80 -24.02 -9.34
C PRO A 240 20.10 -25.16 -10.11
N THR A 241 19.76 -24.90 -11.36
CA THR A 241 19.19 -25.86 -12.33
C THR A 241 20.07 -25.88 -13.59
N ALA A 242 19.76 -26.72 -14.57
CA ALA A 242 20.53 -26.77 -15.82
C ALA A 242 20.59 -25.41 -16.54
N ASP A 243 19.50 -24.63 -16.46
CA ASP A 243 19.36 -23.32 -17.11
C ASP A 243 19.40 -22.14 -16.11
N GLY A 244 19.53 -22.43 -14.81
CA GLY A 244 19.31 -21.46 -13.73
C GLY A 244 20.46 -21.40 -12.72
N VAL A 245 20.74 -20.20 -12.23
CA VAL A 245 21.76 -19.98 -11.18
C VAL A 245 21.07 -19.79 -9.83
N LYS A 246 21.75 -20.23 -8.76
CA LYS A 246 21.32 -19.95 -7.39
C LYS A 246 21.22 -18.43 -7.16
N GLY A 247 20.15 -17.97 -6.54
CA GLY A 247 20.00 -16.57 -6.19
C GLY A 247 18.59 -16.23 -5.75
N TYR A 248 18.31 -14.95 -5.64
CA TYR A 248 17.00 -14.45 -5.25
C TYR A 248 16.40 -13.68 -6.42
N GLN A 249 15.11 -13.92 -6.67
CA GLN A 249 14.38 -13.29 -7.76
C GLN A 249 13.21 -12.48 -7.21
N LEU A 250 13.00 -11.30 -7.80
CA LEU A 250 11.81 -10.48 -7.63
C LEU A 250 11.15 -10.36 -9.00
N VAL A 251 9.89 -10.76 -9.11
CA VAL A 251 9.12 -10.68 -10.35
C VAL A 251 7.97 -9.72 -10.18
N ILE A 252 7.81 -8.82 -11.15
CA ILE A 252 6.73 -7.84 -11.21
C ILE A 252 5.90 -8.15 -12.43
N GLY A 253 4.59 -8.28 -12.24
CA GLY A 253 3.61 -8.40 -13.31
C GLY A 253 2.65 -7.23 -13.28
N GLU A 254 2.32 -6.68 -14.44
CA GLU A 254 1.32 -5.64 -14.61
C GLU A 254 0.29 -6.06 -15.66
N MET A 255 -0.99 -5.83 -15.37
CA MET A 255 -2.12 -6.30 -16.15
C MET A 255 -2.81 -5.14 -16.87
N PHE A 256 -3.10 -5.31 -18.15
CA PHE A 256 -3.74 -4.34 -19.02
C PHE A 256 -4.98 -4.92 -19.69
N GLU A 257 -5.94 -4.08 -20.05
CA GLU A 257 -7.18 -4.52 -20.73
C GLU A 257 -6.87 -5.05 -22.15
N SER A 258 -5.84 -4.51 -22.81
CA SER A 258 -5.40 -4.87 -24.15
C SER A 258 -3.89 -4.69 -24.30
N PRO A 259 -3.20 -5.44 -25.18
CA PRO A 259 -1.82 -5.14 -25.57
C PRO A 259 -1.68 -3.83 -26.37
N PHE A 260 -2.77 -3.28 -26.90
CA PHE A 260 -2.73 -2.12 -27.78
C PHE A 260 -3.09 -0.82 -27.05
N SER A 261 -2.40 0.26 -27.41
CA SER A 261 -2.70 1.61 -26.96
C SER A 261 -4.05 2.11 -27.51
N ASN A 262 -4.79 2.88 -26.71
CA ASN A 262 -6.15 3.37 -26.99
C ASN A 262 -7.20 2.28 -27.25
N ASP A 263 -6.93 1.06 -26.81
CA ASP A 263 -7.84 -0.07 -26.93
C ASP A 263 -8.23 -0.58 -25.54
N ARG A 264 -9.53 -0.71 -25.30
CA ARG A 264 -10.09 -1.26 -24.05
C ARG A 264 -10.40 -2.77 -24.16
N GLY A 265 -10.03 -3.40 -25.27
CA GLY A 265 -10.30 -4.80 -25.52
C GLY A 265 -11.81 -5.08 -25.50
N PRO A 266 -12.26 -6.16 -24.84
CA PRO A 266 -13.68 -6.53 -24.73
C PRO A 266 -14.58 -5.43 -24.15
N GLN A 267 -14.03 -4.53 -23.32
CA GLN A 267 -14.79 -3.42 -22.73
C GLN A 267 -15.22 -2.35 -23.76
N THR A 268 -14.60 -2.32 -24.94
CA THR A 268 -14.95 -1.37 -26.00
C THR A 268 -16.38 -1.60 -26.51
N ALA A 269 -16.87 -2.85 -26.43
CA ALA A 269 -18.21 -3.23 -26.85
C ALA A 269 -19.29 -2.82 -25.82
N THR A 270 -18.91 -2.56 -24.57
CA THR A 270 -19.81 -2.38 -23.43
C THR A 270 -20.08 -0.90 -23.11
N LYS A 271 -20.46 -0.12 -24.12
CA LYS A 271 -20.67 1.35 -23.95
C LYS A 271 -21.87 1.74 -23.06
N ASN A 272 -22.77 0.81 -22.73
CA ASN A 272 -24.06 1.10 -22.09
C ASN A 272 -24.36 0.26 -20.83
N SER A 273 -23.43 -0.54 -20.30
CA SER A 273 -23.62 -1.21 -19.00
C SER A 273 -22.97 -0.40 -17.88
N SER A 274 -23.64 -0.32 -16.73
CA SER A 274 -23.04 0.21 -15.50
C SER A 274 -22.00 -0.73 -14.89
N GLU A 275 -21.92 -1.97 -15.39
CA GLU A 275 -21.02 -3.02 -14.89
C GLU A 275 -19.89 -3.27 -15.88
N VAL A 276 -18.66 -3.29 -15.36
CA VAL A 276 -17.42 -3.56 -16.09
C VAL A 276 -17.20 -5.07 -16.13
N ASP A 277 -17.11 -5.65 -17.34
CA ASP A 277 -16.99 -7.10 -17.52
C ASP A 277 -15.54 -7.60 -17.36
N TYR A 278 -15.19 -8.21 -16.24
CA TYR A 278 -13.85 -8.75 -16.02
C TYR A 278 -13.67 -10.23 -16.43
N SER A 279 -14.62 -10.82 -17.16
CA SER A 279 -14.62 -12.26 -17.52
C SER A 279 -13.60 -12.68 -18.59
N TYR A 280 -12.72 -11.78 -19.02
CA TYR A 280 -11.68 -12.03 -20.02
C TYR A 280 -10.27 -12.00 -19.44
N GLN A 281 -9.33 -12.63 -20.16
CA GLN A 281 -7.92 -12.66 -19.77
C GLN A 281 -7.23 -11.31 -20.07
N PRO A 282 -6.57 -10.68 -19.08
CA PRO A 282 -5.81 -9.46 -19.31
C PRO A 282 -4.52 -9.72 -20.10
N HIS A 283 -4.02 -8.66 -20.73
CA HIS A 283 -2.65 -8.65 -21.23
C HIS A 283 -1.67 -8.39 -20.09
N VAL A 284 -0.86 -9.38 -19.74
CA VAL A 284 0.10 -9.27 -18.65
C VAL A 284 1.50 -9.05 -19.19
N VAL A 285 2.15 -7.96 -18.76
CA VAL A 285 3.57 -7.70 -18.98
C VAL A 285 4.30 -8.01 -17.69
N SER A 286 5.27 -8.91 -17.74
CA SER A 286 6.03 -9.34 -16.57
C SER A 286 7.53 -9.24 -16.79
N GLN A 287 8.24 -8.83 -15.74
CA GLN A 287 9.70 -8.74 -15.75
C GLN A 287 10.26 -9.27 -14.44
N SER A 288 11.36 -10.02 -14.52
CA SER A 288 12.09 -10.53 -13.36
C SER A 288 13.32 -9.67 -13.06
N TYR A 289 13.76 -9.67 -11.81
CA TYR A 289 14.95 -9.00 -11.33
C TYR A 289 15.69 -9.94 -10.40
N ARG A 290 17.02 -9.93 -10.45
CA ARG A 290 17.88 -10.59 -9.48
C ARG A 290 18.18 -9.62 -8.35
N ILE A 291 18.00 -10.07 -7.11
CA ILE A 291 18.28 -9.32 -5.89
C ILE A 291 19.36 -10.03 -5.08
N ARG A 292 20.02 -9.29 -4.18
CA ARG A 292 21.20 -9.80 -3.45
C ARG A 292 20.87 -10.65 -2.23
N GLU A 293 19.69 -10.44 -1.64
CA GLU A 293 19.26 -11.08 -0.40
C GLU A 293 17.78 -11.48 -0.50
N PRO A 294 17.26 -12.39 0.34
CA PRO A 294 15.89 -12.84 0.28
C PRO A 294 14.94 -11.72 0.73
N ILE A 295 13.68 -11.79 0.28
CA ILE A 295 12.61 -10.94 0.78
C ILE A 295 11.64 -11.81 1.55
N SER A 296 11.44 -11.54 2.84
CA SER A 296 10.54 -12.32 3.69
C SER A 296 9.08 -11.89 3.55
N LYS A 297 8.84 -10.59 3.34
CA LYS A 297 7.50 -9.99 3.21
C LYS A 297 7.52 -8.85 2.20
N LEU A 298 6.41 -8.71 1.49
CA LEU A 298 6.13 -7.62 0.57
C LEU A 298 4.87 -6.89 1.02
N ALA A 299 4.85 -5.58 0.85
CA ALA A 299 3.68 -4.73 1.02
C ALA A 299 3.76 -3.56 0.03
N VAL A 300 2.69 -2.78 -0.10
CA VAL A 300 2.66 -1.62 -0.99
C VAL A 300 2.16 -0.41 -0.22
N THR A 301 2.79 0.74 -0.43
CA THR A 301 2.34 2.01 0.17
C THR A 301 0.93 2.38 -0.30
N GLN A 302 0.09 2.83 0.64
CA GLN A 302 -1.28 3.27 0.37
C GLN A 302 -1.47 4.74 0.73
N THR A 303 -2.22 5.45 -0.11
CA THR A 303 -2.65 6.84 0.10
C THR A 303 -4.15 6.97 -0.19
N ARG A 304 -4.74 8.09 0.21
CA ARG A 304 -6.20 8.25 0.29
C ARG A 304 -6.86 8.19 -1.09
N GLN A 305 -6.20 8.68 -2.13
CA GLN A 305 -6.73 8.75 -3.49
C GLN A 305 -5.91 7.94 -4.49
N GLY A 306 -4.75 7.41 -4.09
CA GLY A 306 -3.87 6.63 -4.96
C GLY A 306 -3.27 7.47 -6.09
N ILE A 307 -3.08 8.77 -5.87
CA ILE A 307 -2.49 9.73 -6.83
C ILE A 307 -0.97 9.67 -6.77
N THR A 308 -0.37 9.67 -5.57
CA THR A 308 1.08 9.53 -5.45
C THR A 308 1.53 8.20 -6.05
N SER A 309 2.75 8.15 -6.58
CA SER A 309 3.34 6.88 -7.01
C SER A 309 3.36 5.90 -5.83
N ARG A 310 3.12 4.63 -6.10
CA ARG A 310 3.25 3.57 -5.08
C ARG A 310 4.72 3.16 -4.96
N ALA A 311 5.13 2.72 -3.77
CA ALA A 311 6.41 2.05 -3.55
C ALA A 311 6.16 0.61 -3.08
N LEU A 312 6.98 -0.33 -3.57
CA LEU A 312 7.00 -1.71 -3.09
C LEU A 312 7.86 -1.76 -1.84
N LEU A 313 7.25 -2.11 -0.71
CA LEU A 313 7.95 -2.32 0.55
C LEU A 313 8.44 -3.76 0.59
N ALA A 314 9.73 -3.95 0.83
CA ALA A 314 10.36 -5.26 0.96
C ALA A 314 11.07 -5.37 2.31
N VAL A 315 10.78 -6.45 3.03
CA VAL A 315 11.48 -6.80 4.27
C VAL A 315 12.66 -7.70 3.93
N LEU A 316 13.84 -7.27 4.35
CA LEU A 316 15.12 -7.90 4.08
C LEU A 316 15.65 -8.51 5.39
N PRO A 317 15.48 -9.83 5.61
CA PRO A 317 15.81 -10.47 6.87
C PRO A 317 17.31 -10.65 7.07
N GLU A 318 18.12 -10.71 6.01
CA GLU A 318 19.59 -10.82 6.15
C GLU A 318 20.20 -9.48 6.62
N SER A 319 19.73 -8.37 6.04
CA SER A 319 20.17 -7.02 6.42
C SER A 319 19.38 -6.37 7.56
N ASN A 320 18.37 -7.06 8.13
CA ASN A 320 17.45 -6.52 9.15
C ASN A 320 16.85 -5.17 8.76
N ALA A 321 16.43 -5.06 7.49
CA ALA A 321 16.05 -3.80 6.87
C ALA A 321 14.70 -3.84 6.18
N ILE A 322 14.11 -2.65 6.02
CA ILE A 322 12.88 -2.45 5.26
C ILE A 322 13.19 -1.44 4.16
N VAL A 323 13.01 -1.86 2.92
CA VAL A 323 13.33 -1.04 1.74
C VAL A 323 12.06 -0.66 1.00
N GLY A 324 11.91 0.62 0.67
CA GLY A 324 10.83 1.15 -0.17
C GLY A 324 11.30 1.34 -1.61
N ILE A 325 11.07 0.34 -2.46
CA ILE A 325 11.48 0.33 -3.87
C ILE A 325 10.51 1.18 -4.71
N PRO A 326 10.98 2.25 -5.39
CA PRO A 326 10.11 3.08 -6.22
C PRO A 326 9.55 2.31 -7.43
N ARG A 327 8.25 2.47 -7.71
CA ARG A 327 7.56 1.73 -8.78
C ARG A 327 8.12 1.97 -10.19
N GLN A 328 8.73 3.14 -10.43
CA GLN A 328 9.37 3.48 -11.72
C GLN A 328 10.59 2.60 -12.00
N VAL A 329 11.35 2.23 -10.96
CA VAL A 329 12.54 1.38 -11.10
C VAL A 329 12.14 -0.04 -11.48
N ILE A 330 11.02 -0.52 -10.96
CA ILE A 330 10.57 -1.90 -11.15
C ILE A 330 9.42 -2.01 -12.17
N ASP A 331 9.31 -1.06 -13.10
CA ASP A 331 8.29 -1.14 -14.16
C ASP A 331 8.59 -2.28 -15.14
N PRO A 332 7.64 -3.20 -15.39
CA PRO A 332 7.89 -4.34 -16.26
C PRO A 332 7.97 -3.97 -17.75
N ARG A 333 7.58 -2.74 -18.14
CA ARG A 333 7.68 -2.26 -19.53
C ARG A 333 9.05 -1.68 -19.88
N ARG A 334 10.03 -1.75 -18.97
CA ARG A 334 11.40 -1.27 -19.21
C ARG A 334 12.03 -2.00 -20.41
N PRO A 335 12.61 -1.28 -21.40
CA PRO A 335 13.14 -1.90 -22.61
C PRO A 335 14.29 -2.87 -22.35
N VAL A 336 14.19 -4.09 -22.89
CA VAL A 336 15.22 -5.13 -22.77
C VAL A 336 16.20 -5.02 -23.94
N GLY A 337 17.50 -5.04 -23.64
CA GLY A 337 18.56 -5.10 -24.66
C GLY A 337 18.81 -3.81 -25.46
N ARG A 338 18.05 -2.74 -25.21
CA ARG A 338 18.21 -1.43 -25.87
C ARG A 338 17.95 -0.28 -24.92
N ASP A 339 18.39 0.92 -25.31
CA ASP A 339 18.04 2.14 -24.59
C ASP A 339 16.58 2.53 -24.85
N ALA A 340 16.03 3.35 -23.94
CA ALA A 340 14.66 3.84 -24.05
C ALA A 340 14.52 4.81 -25.22
N THR A 341 13.41 4.70 -25.95
CA THR A 341 13.06 5.68 -27.00
C THR A 341 12.68 7.02 -26.35
N LYS A 342 12.57 8.08 -27.16
CA LYS A 342 12.13 9.39 -26.65
C LYS A 342 10.75 9.31 -25.99
N ASP A 343 9.84 8.54 -26.56
CA ASP A 343 8.48 8.37 -26.02
C ASP A 343 8.51 7.60 -24.69
N GLU A 344 9.29 6.52 -24.61
CA GLU A 344 9.48 5.77 -23.37
C GLU A 344 10.15 6.61 -22.27
N MET A 345 11.12 7.45 -22.63
CA MET A 345 11.74 8.39 -21.69
C MET A 345 10.75 9.45 -21.18
N MET A 346 9.80 9.90 -22.02
CA MET A 346 8.72 10.81 -21.59
C MET A 346 7.78 10.14 -20.57
N GLU A 347 7.65 8.81 -20.62
CA GLU A 347 6.94 8.02 -19.58
C GLU A 347 7.79 7.75 -18.34
N GLY A 348 9.06 8.16 -18.33
CA GLY A 348 10.01 7.84 -17.26
C GLY A 348 10.56 6.42 -17.30
N LEU A 349 10.40 5.70 -18.41
CA LEU A 349 10.99 4.38 -18.59
C LEU A 349 12.49 4.49 -18.89
N MET A 350 13.24 3.55 -18.34
CA MET A 350 14.68 3.42 -18.53
C MET A 350 15.02 1.99 -18.95
N LYS A 351 16.15 1.82 -19.64
CA LYS A 351 16.67 0.50 -20.05
C LYS A 351 16.61 -0.50 -18.90
N TYR A 352 16.07 -1.68 -19.14
CA TYR A 352 16.00 -2.75 -18.17
C TYR A 352 17.40 -3.20 -17.75
N THR A 353 17.59 -3.34 -16.44
CA THR A 353 18.79 -3.90 -15.82
C THR A 353 18.37 -5.09 -14.96
N PRO A 354 18.83 -6.30 -15.26
CA PRO A 354 18.35 -7.52 -14.61
C PRO A 354 18.77 -7.64 -13.15
N VAL A 355 19.87 -6.99 -12.75
CA VAL A 355 20.29 -6.94 -11.34
C VAL A 355 19.70 -5.68 -10.72
N LEU A 356 18.83 -5.86 -9.73
CA LEU A 356 18.28 -4.76 -8.96
C LEU A 356 19.13 -4.56 -7.70
N GLU A 357 19.88 -3.47 -7.70
CA GLU A 357 20.61 -3.03 -6.52
C GLU A 357 19.73 -2.08 -5.69
N PHE A 358 19.68 -2.29 -4.38
CA PHE A 358 18.93 -1.41 -3.49
C PHE A 358 19.76 -0.16 -3.21
N ASP A 359 19.24 1.01 -3.60
CA ASP A 359 19.85 2.29 -3.26
C ASP A 359 19.79 2.50 -1.73
N PRO A 360 20.89 2.90 -1.08
CA PRO A 360 20.90 3.23 0.35
C PRO A 360 19.79 4.20 0.79
N LYS A 361 19.31 5.07 -0.10
CA LYS A 361 18.20 6.02 0.16
C LYS A 361 16.84 5.33 0.31
N TRP A 362 16.68 4.11 -0.18
CA TRP A 362 15.43 3.37 -0.09
C TRP A 362 15.26 2.65 1.25
N TYR A 363 16.32 2.54 2.05
CA TYR A 363 16.29 1.92 3.38
C TYR A 363 15.55 2.82 4.37
N LEU A 364 14.34 2.41 4.75
CA LEU A 364 13.42 3.21 5.58
C LEU A 364 13.85 3.28 7.04
N ASN A 365 14.52 2.23 7.52
CA ASN A 365 15.04 2.10 8.88
C ASN A 365 16.42 2.76 9.07
N HIS A 366 17.07 3.22 7.99
CA HIS A 366 18.40 3.82 8.01
C HIS A 366 19.43 2.98 8.79
N GLN A 367 19.89 3.46 9.95
CA GLN A 367 20.88 2.78 10.82
C GLN A 367 20.24 1.84 11.85
N ARG A 368 18.90 1.81 11.96
CA ARG A 368 18.19 1.02 12.97
C ARG A 368 17.96 -0.37 12.42
N GLU A 369 18.53 -1.39 13.02
CA GLU A 369 18.21 -2.77 12.67
C GLU A 369 16.81 -3.13 13.20
N VAL A 370 15.99 -3.80 12.38
CA VAL A 370 14.64 -4.25 12.76
C VAL A 370 14.58 -5.76 12.56
N TYR A 371 14.59 -6.49 13.67
CA TYR A 371 14.66 -7.95 13.66
C TYR A 371 13.28 -8.59 13.62
N GLY A 372 13.22 -9.77 12.99
CA GLY A 372 12.07 -10.67 13.09
C GLY A 372 10.75 -10.06 12.62
N VAL A 373 10.77 -9.19 11.61
CA VAL A 373 9.55 -8.58 11.04
C VAL A 373 8.68 -9.67 10.40
N GLU A 374 7.47 -9.84 10.92
CA GLU A 374 6.50 -10.83 10.45
C GLU A 374 5.60 -10.27 9.36
N THR A 375 5.22 -8.99 9.46
CA THR A 375 4.31 -8.33 8.52
C THR A 375 4.59 -6.83 8.48
N VAL A 376 4.29 -6.23 7.33
CA VAL A 376 4.29 -4.78 7.13
C VAL A 376 2.89 -4.36 6.69
N THR A 377 2.31 -3.42 7.43
CA THR A 377 1.04 -2.78 7.11
C THR A 377 1.30 -1.33 6.74
N THR A 378 0.47 -0.81 5.83
CA THR A 378 0.49 0.59 5.46
C THR A 378 -0.87 1.22 5.69
N SER A 379 -0.90 2.53 5.92
CA SER A 379 -2.14 3.28 6.04
C SER A 379 -1.99 4.67 5.43
N PRO A 380 -3.02 5.20 4.76
CA PRO A 380 -2.96 6.54 4.18
C PRO A 380 -2.90 7.63 5.25
N ALA A 381 -2.07 8.67 5.10
CA ALA A 381 -2.21 9.89 5.88
C ALA A 381 -3.38 10.74 5.35
N VAL A 382 -3.68 11.89 5.99
CA VAL A 382 -4.61 12.88 5.41
C VAL A 382 -3.98 13.52 4.16
N LEU A 383 -2.65 13.68 4.19
CA LEU A 383 -1.85 14.11 3.05
C LEU A 383 -1.72 13.00 2.01
N GLU A 384 -2.02 13.31 0.76
CA GLU A 384 -1.96 12.36 -0.35
C GLU A 384 -0.52 12.01 -0.72
N SER A 385 0.45 12.86 -0.40
CA SER A 385 1.86 12.58 -0.63
C SER A 385 2.46 11.59 0.37
N THR A 386 1.74 11.22 1.44
CA THR A 386 2.32 10.53 2.60
C THR A 386 1.58 9.23 2.93
N SER A 387 2.35 8.15 3.06
CA SER A 387 1.88 6.86 3.56
C SER A 387 2.56 6.56 4.90
N LEU A 388 1.80 6.03 5.85
CA LEU A 388 2.29 5.55 7.13
C LEU A 388 2.66 4.07 6.97
N VAL A 389 3.86 3.70 7.40
CA VAL A 389 4.37 2.32 7.36
C VAL A 389 4.51 1.83 8.79
N PHE A 390 3.99 0.64 9.07
CA PHE A 390 4.10 -0.04 10.35
C PHE A 390 4.53 -1.49 10.11
N ALA A 391 5.70 -1.84 10.63
CA ALA A 391 6.24 -3.19 10.61
C ALA A 391 6.25 -3.74 12.03
N TYR A 392 5.83 -5.00 12.18
CA TYR A 392 5.79 -5.66 13.48
C TYR A 392 6.23 -7.12 13.36
N GLY A 393 6.63 -7.67 14.49
CA GLY A 393 7.11 -9.04 14.67
C GLY A 393 7.83 -9.10 16.02
N LEU A 394 9.10 -9.50 16.03
CA LEU A 394 9.96 -9.37 17.22
C LEU A 394 10.15 -7.89 17.59
N ASP A 395 10.60 -7.09 16.64
CA ASP A 395 10.69 -5.64 16.77
C ASP A 395 9.49 -4.94 16.12
N VAL A 396 9.18 -3.76 16.64
CA VAL A 396 8.13 -2.88 16.09
C VAL A 396 8.78 -1.62 15.53
N PHE A 397 8.47 -1.30 14.28
CA PHE A 397 9.01 -0.14 13.58
C PHE A 397 7.90 0.64 12.88
N SER A 398 7.91 1.96 13.01
CA SER A 398 6.98 2.84 12.30
C SER A 398 7.72 4.01 11.66
N THR A 399 7.30 4.36 10.45
CA THR A 399 7.83 5.51 9.73
C THR A 399 6.80 6.07 8.75
N ARG A 400 7.14 7.19 8.13
CA ARG A 400 6.37 7.83 7.07
C ARG A 400 7.18 7.81 5.80
N ILE A 401 6.53 7.54 4.68
CA ILE A 401 7.15 7.56 3.36
C ILE A 401 6.35 8.45 2.43
N SER A 402 7.06 9.24 1.62
CA SER A 402 6.47 10.05 0.54
C SER A 402 7.08 9.65 -0.80
N PRO A 403 6.52 8.63 -1.48
CA PRO A 403 7.15 8.06 -2.68
C PRO A 403 7.36 9.05 -3.83
N SER A 404 6.48 10.06 -3.96
CA SER A 404 6.58 11.13 -4.97
C SER A 404 7.02 12.47 -4.37
N PHE A 405 7.73 12.45 -3.23
CA PHE A 405 8.02 13.62 -2.40
C PHE A 405 6.76 14.31 -1.87
N SER A 406 6.94 15.21 -0.90
CA SER A 406 5.83 15.94 -0.27
C SER A 406 5.37 17.11 -1.14
N PHE A 407 4.43 16.85 -2.07
CA PHE A 407 3.88 17.87 -2.99
C PHE A 407 2.71 18.67 -2.41
N ASP A 408 2.13 18.23 -1.30
CA ASP A 408 0.99 18.84 -0.62
C ASP A 408 1.35 19.57 0.68
N VAL A 409 2.66 19.69 0.98
CA VAL A 409 3.19 20.43 2.12
C VAL A 409 4.35 21.30 1.66
N LEU A 410 4.41 22.52 2.19
CA LEU A 410 5.52 23.43 1.95
C LEU A 410 6.81 22.87 2.55
N GLY A 411 7.86 22.79 1.75
CA GLY A 411 9.17 22.31 2.20
C GLY A 411 9.69 23.10 3.41
N LYS A 412 10.40 22.41 4.31
CA LYS A 412 11.02 23.04 5.49
C LYS A 412 12.01 24.13 5.10
N ASP A 413 12.64 23.99 3.95
CA ASP A 413 13.62 24.94 3.41
C ASP A 413 12.98 26.14 2.69
N PHE A 414 11.65 26.24 2.67
CA PHE A 414 10.97 27.38 2.06
C PHE A 414 11.24 28.66 2.84
N ASN A 415 11.88 29.63 2.19
CA ASN A 415 12.25 30.90 2.81
C ASN A 415 11.04 31.86 2.93
N LYS A 416 10.24 31.64 3.97
CA LYS A 416 9.07 32.47 4.30
C LYS A 416 9.43 33.95 4.46
N LEU A 417 10.62 34.23 5.00
CA LEU A 417 11.09 35.59 5.24
C LEU A 417 11.36 36.34 3.93
N GLN A 418 12.02 35.69 2.97
CA GLN A 418 12.23 36.27 1.64
C GLN A 418 10.91 36.53 0.92
N MET A 419 9.94 35.61 0.99
CA MET A 419 8.62 35.82 0.42
C MET A 419 7.94 37.06 1.03
N LEU A 420 7.91 37.15 2.36
CA LEU A 420 7.30 38.29 3.07
C LEU A 420 8.01 39.62 2.73
N ALA A 421 9.34 39.61 2.70
CA ALA A 421 10.14 40.79 2.37
C ALA A 421 9.86 41.28 0.94
N THR A 422 9.72 40.36 -0.02
CA THR A 422 9.39 40.70 -1.42
C THR A 422 7.99 41.30 -1.53
N VAL A 423 7.01 40.73 -0.82
CA VAL A 423 5.64 41.29 -0.78
C VAL A 423 5.64 42.69 -0.17
N ALA A 424 6.39 42.91 0.92
CA ALA A 424 6.51 44.23 1.54
C ALA A 424 7.19 45.25 0.60
N ALA A 425 8.28 44.85 -0.08
CA ALA A 425 8.97 45.72 -1.03
C ALA A 425 8.07 46.12 -2.21
N LEU A 426 7.31 45.18 -2.76
CA LEU A 426 6.34 45.44 -3.82
C LEU A 426 5.19 46.35 -3.35
N ALA A 427 4.72 46.20 -2.12
CA ALA A 427 3.70 47.07 -1.53
C ALA A 427 4.20 48.52 -1.38
N VAL A 428 5.44 48.69 -0.88
CA VAL A 428 6.07 50.03 -0.80
C VAL A 428 6.25 50.64 -2.19
N ALA A 429 6.74 49.85 -3.15
CA ALA A 429 6.94 50.30 -4.52
C ALA A 429 5.63 50.72 -5.19
N THR A 430 4.54 49.96 -5.02
CA THR A 430 3.23 50.30 -5.59
C THR A 430 2.65 51.57 -4.97
N VAL A 431 2.77 51.77 -3.65
CA VAL A 431 2.34 53.02 -2.99
C VAL A 431 3.18 54.22 -3.48
N ALA A 432 4.48 54.03 -3.67
CA ALA A 432 5.36 55.09 -4.18
C ALA A 432 5.06 55.46 -5.64
N VAL A 433 4.69 54.49 -6.48
CA VAL A 433 4.39 54.71 -7.90
C VAL A 433 2.96 55.22 -8.13
N ALA A 434 1.99 54.84 -7.29
CA ALA A 434 0.58 55.24 -7.41
C ALA A 434 0.33 56.75 -7.66
N PRO A 435 0.98 57.71 -6.98
CA PRO A 435 0.73 59.14 -7.23
C PRO A 435 1.28 59.65 -8.58
N LEU A 436 2.21 58.94 -9.23
CA LEU A 436 2.82 59.39 -10.49
C LEU A 436 1.84 59.39 -11.68
N GLN A 437 0.73 58.65 -11.58
CA GLN A 437 -0.26 58.55 -12.65
C GLN A 437 -1.34 59.67 -12.62
N ILE A 438 -1.44 60.42 -11.53
CA ILE A 438 -2.44 61.49 -11.38
C ILE A 438 -2.00 62.76 -12.11
N ASN A 439 -0.69 63.03 -12.19
CA ASN A 439 -0.17 64.26 -12.79
C ASN A 439 -0.25 64.32 -14.32
N THR A 440 -0.44 63.19 -15.01
CA THR A 440 -0.59 63.16 -16.48
C THR A 440 -2.03 63.43 -16.96
N ARG A 441 -3.03 63.29 -16.09
CA ARG A 441 -4.44 63.59 -16.42
C ARG A 441 -4.77 65.10 -16.45
N TRP A 442 -3.91 65.95 -15.89
CA TRP A 442 -4.13 67.41 -15.84
C TRP A 442 -3.35 68.19 -16.91
N GLN A 443 -2.72 67.52 -17.88
CA GLN A 443 -1.99 68.17 -18.98
C GLN A 443 -2.80 68.29 -20.29
N PHE A 444 -4.10 67.93 -20.28
CA PHE A 444 -4.98 67.98 -21.47
C PHE A 444 -6.28 68.79 -21.26
N LEU A 445 -6.33 69.65 -20.26
CA LEU A 445 -7.30 70.75 -20.12
C LEU A 445 -6.51 72.04 -19.94
#